data_AF-A0A2D2DIK6-F1
#
_entry.id   AF-A0A2D2DIK6-F1
#
_cell.length_a   1.000
_cell.length_b   1.000
_cell.length_c   1.000
_cell.angle_alpha   90.00
_cell.angle_beta   90.00
_cell.angle_gamma   90.00
#
_symmetry.space_group_name_H-M   'P 1'
#
loop_
_entity.id
_entity.type
_entity.pdbx_description
1 polymer ?
#
loop_
_entity_poly.entity_id
_entity_poly.type
_entity_poly.pdbx_seq_one_letter_code
_entity_poly.pdbx_strand_id
1 'polypeptide(L)'
;MSMSADQAIDEYLSNGNTITTAVGTVLLSPEARRAIYKRLVNEPAAPYHVLLTQMLAEEVKFRTWISEEIVQDDMNYYEGIYQCAFLLYRVGDVRDTLPLWEAKYINMDVGSSMGAEYFVGAGLEQTLAFLASSPAPQAAEIAEYLHGWFDQPGAITWQEAWERERASNIACA
;
A
#
# COMPACT_ATOMS: atom_id res chain seq x y z
N MET A 1 -2.21 -24.00 -17.26
CA MET A 1 -3.23 -23.16 -16.61
C MET A 1 -2.48 -22.10 -15.83
N SER A 2 -2.87 -20.82 -15.95
CA SER A 2 -2.28 -19.77 -15.11
C SER A 2 -2.78 -19.93 -13.68
N MET A 3 -1.89 -19.71 -12.70
CA MET A 3 -2.24 -19.66 -11.29
C MET A 3 -3.22 -18.49 -11.03
N SER A 4 -4.28 -18.73 -10.25
CA SER A 4 -5.23 -17.68 -9.85
C SER A 4 -4.70 -16.86 -8.67
N ALA A 5 -5.36 -15.74 -8.35
CA ALA A 5 -5.06 -14.94 -7.16
C ALA A 5 -5.12 -15.76 -5.86
N ASP A 6 -6.14 -16.61 -5.72
CA ASP A 6 -6.28 -17.46 -4.53
C ASP A 6 -5.17 -18.50 -4.42
N GLN A 7 -4.83 -19.14 -5.55
CA GLN A 7 -3.73 -20.09 -5.60
C GLN A 7 -2.39 -19.41 -5.29
N ALA A 8 -2.20 -18.16 -5.71
CA ALA A 8 -0.99 -17.41 -5.40
C ALA A 8 -0.86 -17.09 -3.90
N ILE A 9 -1.97 -16.76 -3.22
CA ILE A 9 -1.96 -16.56 -1.76
C ILE A 9 -1.67 -17.87 -1.04
N ASP A 10 -2.32 -18.96 -1.43
CA ASP A 10 -2.13 -20.27 -0.79
C ASP A 10 -0.68 -20.80 -1.02
N GLU A 11 -0.13 -20.60 -2.21
CA GLU A 11 1.27 -20.89 -2.55
C GLU A 11 2.23 -20.03 -1.71
N TYR A 12 1.97 -18.72 -1.58
CA TYR A 12 2.77 -17.82 -0.75
C TYR A 12 2.80 -18.26 0.71
N LEU A 13 1.64 -18.60 1.28
CA LEU A 13 1.52 -19.06 2.67
C LEU A 13 2.20 -20.42 2.88
N SER A 14 1.99 -21.37 1.97
CA SER A 14 2.58 -22.71 2.09
C SER A 14 4.10 -22.73 1.90
N ASN A 15 4.66 -21.75 1.19
CA ASN A 15 6.11 -21.54 1.04
C ASN A 15 6.70 -20.61 2.11
N GLY A 16 6.06 -20.48 3.27
CA GLY A 16 6.60 -19.72 4.41
C GLY A 16 6.70 -18.23 4.12
N ASN A 17 5.67 -17.65 3.50
CA ASN A 17 5.56 -16.22 3.21
C ASN A 17 6.66 -15.71 2.26
N THR A 18 7.04 -16.54 1.27
CA THR A 18 8.07 -16.22 0.29
C THR A 18 7.47 -16.08 -1.11
N ILE A 19 7.95 -15.09 -1.88
CA ILE A 19 7.53 -14.89 -3.27
C ILE A 19 8.29 -15.86 -4.17
N THR A 20 7.60 -16.92 -4.59
CA THR A 20 8.10 -17.82 -5.64
C THR A 20 7.98 -17.15 -7.01
N THR A 21 8.67 -17.70 -8.01
CA THR A 21 8.54 -17.20 -9.41
C THR A 21 7.09 -17.28 -9.91
N ALA A 22 6.36 -18.32 -9.52
CA ALA A 22 4.96 -18.49 -9.90
C ALA A 22 4.06 -17.41 -9.28
N VAL A 23 4.22 -17.16 -7.97
CA VAL A 23 3.51 -16.06 -7.28
C VAL A 23 3.87 -14.72 -7.92
N GLY A 24 5.15 -14.43 -8.11
CA GLY A 24 5.61 -13.18 -8.73
C GLY A 24 5.02 -12.95 -10.13
N THR A 25 4.87 -14.01 -10.92
CA THR A 25 4.23 -13.94 -12.26
C THR A 25 2.76 -13.53 -12.16
N VAL A 26 2.02 -14.04 -11.16
CA VAL A 26 0.62 -13.65 -10.92
C VAL A 26 0.52 -12.17 -10.55
N LEU A 27 1.45 -11.68 -9.72
CA LEU A 27 1.45 -10.28 -9.26
C LEU A 27 1.68 -9.25 -10.37
N LEU A 28 2.18 -9.66 -11.55
CA LEU A 28 2.30 -8.76 -12.70
C LEU A 28 0.93 -8.30 -13.22
N SER A 29 -0.13 -9.09 -13.00
CA SER A 29 -1.48 -8.75 -13.44
C SER A 29 -2.17 -7.79 -12.46
N PRO A 30 -2.58 -6.57 -12.87
CA PRO A 30 -3.34 -5.66 -12.01
C PRO A 30 -4.70 -6.25 -11.58
N GLU A 31 -5.30 -7.10 -12.43
CA GLU A 31 -6.52 -7.83 -12.09
C GLU A 31 -6.30 -8.79 -10.92
N ALA A 32 -5.21 -9.57 -10.98
CA ALA A 32 -4.88 -10.50 -9.91
C ALA A 32 -4.56 -9.75 -8.61
N ARG A 33 -3.82 -8.64 -8.68
CA ARG A 33 -3.54 -7.80 -7.51
C ARG A 33 -4.82 -7.27 -6.87
N ARG A 34 -5.75 -6.74 -7.67
CA ARG A 34 -7.06 -6.29 -7.18
C ARG A 34 -7.84 -7.43 -6.49
N ALA A 35 -7.84 -8.63 -7.05
CA ALA A 35 -8.49 -9.78 -6.43
C ALA A 35 -7.84 -10.15 -5.08
N ILE A 36 -6.51 -10.10 -4.99
CA ILE A 36 -5.77 -10.30 -3.73
C ILE A 36 -6.17 -9.24 -2.70
N TYR A 37 -6.19 -7.95 -3.07
CA TYR A 37 -6.56 -6.90 -2.12
C TYR A 37 -7.96 -7.08 -1.52
N LYS A 38 -8.95 -7.47 -2.34
CA LYS A 38 -10.32 -7.77 -1.90
C LYS A 38 -10.37 -8.91 -0.90
N ARG A 39 -9.58 -9.98 -1.12
CA ARG A 39 -9.49 -11.09 -0.17
C ARG A 39 -8.84 -10.65 1.13
N LEU A 40 -7.69 -9.99 1.04
CA LEU A 40 -6.87 -9.64 2.21
C LEU A 40 -7.50 -8.56 3.09
N VAL A 41 -8.41 -7.73 2.58
CA VAL A 41 -9.01 -6.64 3.37
C VAL A 41 -9.75 -7.12 4.62
N ASN A 42 -10.21 -8.37 4.67
CA ASN A 42 -10.86 -8.94 5.86
C ASN A 42 -9.95 -9.87 6.67
N GLU A 43 -8.67 -9.97 6.30
CA GLU A 43 -7.68 -10.81 6.97
C GLU A 43 -6.66 -9.97 7.75
N PRO A 44 -6.03 -10.54 8.80
CA PRO A 44 -4.85 -9.95 9.41
C PRO A 44 -3.76 -9.73 8.35
N ALA A 45 -3.25 -8.49 8.23
CA ALA A 45 -2.33 -8.13 7.16
C ALA A 45 -0.89 -8.62 7.39
N ALA A 46 -0.47 -8.80 8.65
CA ALA A 46 0.92 -9.09 9.01
C ALA A 46 1.58 -10.28 8.26
N PRO A 47 0.91 -11.44 8.05
CA PRO A 47 1.49 -12.55 7.28
C PRO A 47 1.81 -12.18 5.82
N TYR A 48 1.15 -11.16 5.28
CA TYR A 48 1.21 -10.78 3.87
C TYR A 48 2.17 -9.61 3.60
N HIS A 49 2.96 -9.17 4.58
CA HIS A 49 3.84 -8.00 4.42
C HIS A 49 4.79 -8.11 3.22
N VAL A 50 5.47 -9.25 3.06
CA VAL A 50 6.38 -9.49 1.92
C VAL A 50 5.62 -9.49 0.58
N LEU A 51 4.40 -10.05 0.57
CA LEU A 51 3.53 -10.03 -0.60
C LEU A 51 3.11 -8.59 -0.97
N LEU A 52 2.65 -7.83 0.01
CA LEU A 52 2.16 -6.46 -0.17
C LEU A 52 3.26 -5.49 -0.59
N THR A 53 4.47 -5.62 -0.04
CA THR A 53 5.63 -4.81 -0.47
C THR A 53 6.02 -5.11 -1.91
N GLN A 54 6.00 -6.37 -2.34
CA GLN A 54 6.20 -6.73 -3.75
C GLN A 54 5.09 -6.17 -4.64
N MET A 55 3.83 -6.22 -4.19
CA MET A 55 2.69 -5.68 -4.93
C MET A 55 2.80 -4.16 -5.08
N LEU A 56 3.21 -3.42 -4.05
CA LEU A 56 3.44 -1.98 -4.13
C LEU A 56 4.44 -1.64 -5.24
N ALA A 57 5.54 -2.41 -5.35
CA ALA A 57 6.52 -2.23 -6.41
C ALA A 57 5.89 -2.45 -7.81
N GLU A 58 5.01 -3.43 -7.97
CA GLU A 58 4.28 -3.65 -9.23
C GLU A 58 3.23 -2.56 -9.50
N GLU A 59 2.57 -2.00 -8.49
CA GLU A 59 1.66 -0.87 -8.66
C GLU A 59 2.38 0.41 -9.08
N VAL A 60 3.54 0.69 -8.48
CA VAL A 60 4.41 1.81 -8.88
C VAL A 60 4.83 1.65 -10.35
N LYS A 61 5.36 0.48 -10.73
CA LYS A 61 5.74 0.21 -12.13
C LYS A 61 4.56 0.38 -13.09
N PHE A 62 3.40 -0.19 -12.75
CA PHE A 62 2.21 -0.11 -13.59
C PHE A 62 1.77 1.33 -13.82
N ARG A 63 1.76 2.16 -12.76
CA ARG A 63 1.43 3.58 -12.89
C ARG A 63 2.46 4.39 -13.65
N THR A 64 3.75 4.09 -13.49
CA THR A 64 4.82 4.70 -14.30
C THR A 64 4.62 4.36 -15.78
N TRP A 65 4.33 3.10 -16.12
CA TRP A 65 4.07 2.70 -17.51
C TRP A 65 2.84 3.36 -18.12
N ILE A 66 1.78 3.59 -17.34
CA ILE A 66 0.63 4.38 -17.81
C ILE A 66 1.07 5.82 -18.11
N SER A 67 1.80 6.46 -17.18
CA SER A 67 2.27 7.84 -17.35
C SER A 67 3.27 8.02 -18.50
N GLU A 68 4.01 6.97 -18.83
CA GLU A 68 4.96 6.93 -19.94
C GLU A 68 4.33 6.44 -21.25
N GLU A 69 3.01 6.23 -21.28
CA GLU A 69 2.25 5.74 -22.45
C GLU A 69 2.73 4.37 -22.97
N ILE A 70 3.37 3.56 -22.13
CA ILE A 70 3.83 2.20 -22.45
C ILE A 70 2.65 1.21 -22.44
N VAL A 71 1.69 1.43 -21.54
CA VAL A 71 0.45 0.66 -21.46
C VAL A 71 -0.75 1.61 -21.50
N GLN A 72 -1.84 1.15 -22.10
CA GLN A 72 -3.07 1.92 -22.16
C GLN A 72 -3.76 1.97 -20.80
N ASP A 73 -4.16 3.15 -20.36
CA ASP A 73 -5.02 3.31 -19.20
C ASP A 73 -6.46 2.94 -19.57
N ASP A 74 -6.95 1.83 -19.01
CA ASP A 74 -8.35 1.41 -19.12
C ASP A 74 -9.21 1.92 -17.95
N MET A 75 -8.61 2.69 -17.03
CA MET A 75 -9.20 3.24 -15.81
C MET A 75 -9.79 2.17 -14.86
N ASN A 76 -9.52 0.88 -15.05
CA ASN A 76 -10.11 -0.18 -14.24
C ASN A 76 -9.32 -0.49 -12.96
N TYR A 77 -8.05 -0.09 -12.93
CA TYR A 77 -7.09 -0.49 -11.90
C TYR A 77 -6.38 0.68 -11.22
N TYR A 78 -6.82 1.92 -11.45
CA TYR A 78 -6.19 3.10 -10.85
C TYR A 78 -6.14 3.00 -9.31
N GLU A 79 -7.18 2.50 -8.65
CA GLU A 79 -7.21 2.34 -7.18
C GLU A 79 -6.15 1.39 -6.62
N GLY A 80 -5.54 0.51 -7.42
CA GLY A 80 -4.68 -0.60 -6.95
C GLY A 80 -3.57 -0.15 -5.99
N ILE A 81 -2.86 0.94 -6.31
CA ILE A 81 -1.79 1.47 -5.44
C ILE A 81 -2.32 1.91 -4.07
N TYR A 82 -3.51 2.49 -3.99
CA TYR A 82 -4.12 2.97 -2.75
C TYR A 82 -4.69 1.80 -1.95
N GLN A 83 -5.19 0.76 -2.61
CA GLN A 83 -5.61 -0.47 -1.95
C GLN A 83 -4.41 -1.20 -1.33
N CYS A 84 -3.30 -1.27 -2.07
CA CYS A 84 -2.03 -1.80 -1.57
C CYS A 84 -1.51 -1.00 -0.37
N ALA A 85 -1.45 0.34 -0.50
CA ALA A 85 -1.00 1.23 0.56
C ALA A 85 -1.85 1.10 1.83
N PHE A 86 -3.17 0.93 1.70
CA PHE A 86 -4.05 0.67 2.83
C PHE A 86 -3.71 -0.66 3.54
N LEU A 87 -3.42 -1.71 2.78
CA LEU A 87 -3.08 -2.99 3.37
C LEU A 87 -1.71 -2.95 4.06
N LEU A 88 -0.74 -2.22 3.52
CA LEU A 88 0.54 -1.94 4.20
C LEU A 88 0.34 -1.11 5.47
N TYR A 89 -0.52 -0.09 5.44
CA TYR A 89 -0.96 0.62 6.64
C TYR A 89 -1.46 -0.36 7.71
N ARG A 90 -2.28 -1.35 7.34
CA ARG A 90 -2.77 -2.37 8.29
C ARG A 90 -1.75 -3.42 8.71
N VAL A 91 -0.62 -3.55 8.01
CA VAL A 91 0.52 -4.36 8.51
C VAL A 91 1.09 -3.70 9.76
N GLY A 92 1.13 -2.37 9.78
CA GLY A 92 1.59 -1.60 10.93
C GLY A 92 3.11 -1.58 11.11
N ASP A 93 3.87 -1.75 10.03
CA ASP A 93 5.33 -1.63 10.05
C ASP A 93 5.77 -0.20 9.74
N VAL A 94 6.48 0.45 10.66
CA VAL A 94 7.04 1.81 10.48
C VAL A 94 7.94 1.92 9.25
N ARG A 95 8.55 0.80 8.80
CA ARG A 95 9.44 0.79 7.64
C ARG A 95 8.69 1.01 6.33
N ASP A 96 7.38 0.76 6.29
CA ASP A 96 6.56 0.97 5.09
C ASP A 96 6.32 2.45 4.79
N THR A 97 6.50 3.33 5.77
CA THR A 97 6.34 4.78 5.59
C THR A 97 7.25 5.34 4.47
N LEU A 98 8.49 4.86 4.35
CA LEU A 98 9.44 5.34 3.36
C LEU A 98 9.08 4.95 1.91
N PRO A 99 8.84 3.67 1.56
CA PRO A 99 8.44 3.30 0.20
C PRO A 99 7.06 3.84 -0.17
N LEU A 100 6.14 4.02 0.78
CA LEU A 100 4.88 4.71 0.53
C LEU A 100 5.10 6.19 0.21
N TRP A 101 6.02 6.86 0.92
CA TRP A 101 6.39 8.24 0.60
C TRP A 101 6.98 8.36 -0.81
N GLU A 102 7.87 7.44 -1.18
CA GLU A 102 8.41 7.40 -2.55
C GLU A 102 7.31 7.18 -3.58
N ALA A 103 6.37 6.26 -3.30
CA ALA A 103 5.22 6.01 -4.14
C ALA A 103 4.33 7.25 -4.31
N LYS A 104 4.17 8.08 -3.27
CA LYS A 104 3.42 9.36 -3.33
C LYS A 104 3.92 10.27 -4.45
N TYR A 105 5.20 10.26 -4.77
CA TYR A 105 5.81 11.20 -5.71
C TYR A 105 5.96 10.68 -7.15
N ILE A 106 5.41 9.51 -7.48
CA ILE A 106 5.58 8.95 -8.83
C ILE A 106 4.81 9.74 -9.90
N ASN A 107 3.71 10.40 -9.54
CA ASN A 107 2.98 11.36 -10.39
C ASN A 107 2.01 12.21 -9.55
N MET A 108 1.38 13.19 -10.19
CA MET A 108 0.46 14.15 -9.57
C MET A 108 -0.81 13.48 -8.97
N ASP A 109 -1.34 12.44 -9.62
CA ASP A 109 -2.57 11.78 -9.16
C ASP A 109 -2.33 11.02 -7.86
N VAL A 110 -1.21 10.29 -7.77
CA VAL A 110 -0.83 9.63 -6.51
C VAL A 110 -0.47 10.67 -5.45
N GLY A 111 0.27 11.72 -5.83
CA GLY A 111 0.67 12.78 -4.91
C GLY A 111 -0.50 13.50 -4.26
N SER A 112 -1.59 13.70 -5.00
CA SER A 112 -2.82 14.33 -4.48
C SER A 112 -3.73 13.39 -3.70
N SER A 113 -3.68 12.08 -3.96
CA SER A 113 -4.63 11.11 -3.40
C SER A 113 -4.07 10.24 -2.26
N MET A 114 -2.75 10.03 -2.20
CA MET A 114 -2.10 9.30 -1.10
C MET A 114 -1.79 10.29 0.03
N GLY A 115 -2.74 10.45 0.94
CA GLY A 115 -2.65 11.40 2.05
C GLY A 115 -1.87 10.89 3.26
N ALA A 116 -1.87 11.69 4.33
CA ALA A 116 -1.15 11.43 5.57
C ALA A 116 -1.57 10.12 6.26
N GLU A 117 -2.82 9.74 6.06
CA GLU A 117 -3.47 8.57 6.65
C GLU A 117 -2.80 7.24 6.32
N TYR A 118 -2.12 7.14 5.17
CA TYR A 118 -1.43 5.92 4.76
C TYR A 118 -0.08 5.70 5.45
N PHE A 119 0.53 6.74 6.02
CA PHE A 119 1.90 6.68 6.51
C PHE A 119 2.03 6.27 7.98
N VAL A 120 0.92 6.21 8.70
CA VAL A 120 0.88 6.03 10.17
C VAL A 120 0.34 4.67 10.61
N GLY A 121 0.54 3.63 9.80
CA GLY A 121 0.02 2.29 10.07
C GLY A 121 0.45 1.68 11.41
N ALA A 122 1.67 1.98 11.84
CA ALA A 122 2.19 1.56 13.15
C ALA A 122 1.65 2.39 14.33
N GLY A 123 0.85 3.42 14.04
CA GLY A 123 0.54 4.53 14.94
C GLY A 123 1.43 5.75 14.69
N LEU A 124 0.88 6.94 14.94
CA LEU A 124 1.57 8.21 14.70
C LEU A 124 2.86 8.34 15.52
N GLU A 125 2.80 8.06 16.83
CA GLU A 125 3.95 8.19 17.73
C GLU A 125 5.11 7.27 17.32
N GLN A 126 4.80 6.01 17.01
CA GLN A 126 5.77 5.02 16.57
C GLN A 126 6.41 5.41 15.23
N THR A 127 5.58 5.91 14.31
CA THR A 127 6.04 6.39 13.00
C THR A 127 6.96 7.59 13.14
N LEU A 128 6.60 8.58 13.96
CA LEU A 128 7.45 9.76 14.20
C LEU A 128 8.76 9.39 14.90
N ALA A 129 8.74 8.46 15.86
CA ALA A 129 9.95 7.97 16.52
C ALA A 129 10.89 7.24 15.54
N PHE A 130 10.33 6.45 14.62
CA PHE A 130 11.10 5.83 13.54
C PHE A 130 11.72 6.89 12.63
N LEU A 131 10.95 7.87 12.16
CA LEU A 131 11.44 8.93 11.28
C LEU A 131 12.54 9.76 11.93
N ALA A 132 12.40 10.09 13.22
CA ALA A 132 13.42 10.84 13.97
C ALA A 132 14.77 10.11 14.10
N SER A 133 14.77 8.78 14.02
CA SER A 133 15.98 7.96 14.10
C SER A 133 16.47 7.44 12.73
N SER A 134 15.71 7.70 11.67
CA SER A 134 16.01 7.22 10.33
C SER A 134 17.09 8.07 9.65
N PRO A 135 18.10 7.44 9.01
CA PRO A 135 19.09 8.17 8.21
C PRO A 135 18.56 8.56 6.81
N ALA A 136 17.32 8.19 6.47
CA ALA A 136 16.76 8.47 5.16
C ALA A 136 16.58 10.00 4.95
N PRO A 137 16.97 10.54 3.79
CA PRO A 137 16.93 11.98 3.56
C PRO A 137 15.50 12.56 3.62
N GLN A 138 14.50 11.79 3.21
CA GLN A 138 13.09 12.19 3.28
C GLN A 138 12.48 12.11 4.69
N ALA A 139 13.16 11.55 5.70
CA ALA A 139 12.55 11.29 7.00
C ALA A 139 12.03 12.56 7.71
N ALA A 140 12.80 13.64 7.64
CA ALA A 140 12.42 14.93 8.23
C ALA A 140 11.19 15.55 7.52
N GLU A 141 11.15 15.47 6.19
CA GLU A 141 10.03 15.97 5.37
C GLU A 141 8.73 15.22 5.69
N ILE A 142 8.81 13.88 5.81
CA ILE A 142 7.66 13.06 6.19
C ILE A 142 7.15 13.46 7.58
N ALA A 143 8.05 13.63 8.55
CA ALA A 143 7.67 13.99 9.91
C ALA A 143 6.97 15.37 9.96
N GLU A 144 7.50 16.36 9.24
CA GLU A 144 6.88 17.69 9.13
C GLU A 144 5.49 17.61 8.48
N TYR A 145 5.35 16.84 7.40
CA TYR A 145 4.07 16.60 6.73
C TYR A 145 3.05 15.97 7.68
N LEU A 146 3.46 14.96 8.46
CA LEU A 146 2.59 14.30 9.43
C LEU A 146 2.15 15.23 10.56
N HIS A 147 3.05 16.05 11.10
CA HIS A 147 2.68 17.07 12.09
C HIS A 147 1.63 18.04 11.55
N GLY A 148 1.80 18.53 10.31
CA GLY A 148 0.84 19.44 9.68
C GLY A 148 -0.58 18.87 9.57
N TRP A 149 -0.73 17.55 9.47
CA TRP A 149 -2.02 16.86 9.42
C TRP A 149 -2.55 16.46 10.79
N PHE A 150 -1.72 15.82 11.61
CA PHE A 150 -2.17 15.18 12.84
C PHE A 150 -2.20 16.09 14.07
N ASP A 151 -1.56 17.26 14.02
CA ASP A 151 -1.68 18.27 15.07
C ASP A 151 -3.06 18.99 15.01
N GLN A 152 -3.86 18.74 13.97
CA GLN A 152 -5.19 19.32 13.82
C GLN A 152 -6.21 18.65 14.78
N PRO A 153 -7.15 19.42 15.36
CA PRO A 153 -8.19 18.86 16.21
C PRO A 153 -9.04 17.81 15.48
N GLY A 154 -9.17 16.61 16.08
CA GLY A 154 -10.00 15.53 15.54
C GLY A 154 -9.32 14.65 14.49
N ALA A 155 -8.04 14.87 14.16
CA ALA A 155 -7.31 14.08 13.17
C ALA A 155 -7.34 12.56 13.47
N ILE A 156 -7.21 12.17 14.74
CA ILE A 156 -7.28 10.76 15.15
C ILE A 156 -8.67 10.16 14.91
N THR A 157 -9.73 10.87 15.26
CA THR A 157 -11.11 10.42 15.01
C THR A 157 -11.40 10.29 13.51
N TRP A 158 -10.87 11.22 12.71
CA TRP A 158 -10.95 11.16 11.25
C TRP A 158 -10.19 9.95 10.70
N GLN A 159 -8.97 9.67 11.18
CA GLN A 159 -8.16 8.52 10.78
C GLN A 159 -8.91 7.19 10.99
N GLU A 160 -9.53 7.01 12.16
CA GLU A 160 -10.31 5.81 12.47
C GLU A 160 -11.54 5.66 11.56
N ALA A 161 -12.19 6.78 11.20
CA ALA A 161 -13.32 6.77 10.28
C ALA A 161 -12.88 6.42 8.86
N TRP A 162 -11.77 7.02 8.40
CA TRP A 162 -11.16 6.73 7.12
C TRP A 162 -10.79 5.25 6.99
N GLU A 163 -10.18 4.65 8.02
CA GLU A 163 -9.79 3.25 7.99
C GLU A 163 -10.99 2.32 7.75
N ARG A 164 -12.09 2.55 8.48
CA ARG A 164 -13.34 1.77 8.33
C ARG A 164 -13.95 1.93 6.95
N GLU A 165 -14.00 3.16 6.45
CA GLU A 165 -14.53 3.46 5.12
C GLU A 165 -13.67 2.80 4.03
N ARG A 166 -12.34 2.90 4.14
CA ARG A 166 -11.41 2.36 3.17
C ARG A 166 -11.48 0.83 3.10
N ALA A 167 -11.56 0.15 4.26
CA ALA A 167 -11.77 -1.30 4.29
C ALA A 167 -13.08 -1.70 3.60
N SER A 168 -14.18 -0.99 3.87
CA SER A 168 -15.48 -1.24 3.24
C SER A 168 -15.44 -1.03 1.73
N ASN A 169 -14.78 0.05 1.25
CA ASN A 169 -14.69 0.36 -0.16
C ASN A 169 -13.91 -0.72 -0.93
N ILE A 170 -12.83 -1.24 -0.35
CA ILE A 170 -12.04 -2.32 -0.97
C ILE A 170 -12.85 -3.62 -1.02
N ALA A 171 -13.60 -3.95 0.04
CA ALA A 171 -14.42 -5.17 0.08
C ALA A 171 -15.56 -5.15 -0.96
N CYS A 172 -16.08 -3.96 -1.30
CA CYS A 172 -17.24 -3.78 -2.19
C CYS A 172 -16.88 -3.40 -3.64
N ALA A 173 -15.64 -3.00 -3.91
CA ALA A 173 -15.13 -2.77 -5.27
C ALA A 173 -15.13 -4.07 -6.08
#